data_AF-A0A4R1S4N1-F1
#
_entry.id   AF-A0A4R1S4N1-F1
#
_cell.length_a   1.000
_cell.length_b   1.000
_cell.length_c   1.000
_cell.angle_alpha   90.00
_cell.angle_beta   90.00
_cell.angle_gamma   90.00
#
_symmetry.space_group_name_H-M   'P 1'
#
loop_
_entity.id
_entity.type
_entity.pdbx_description
1 polymer ?
#
loop_
_entity_poly.entity_id
_entity_poly.type
_entity_poly.pdbx_seq_one_letter_code
_entity_poly.pdbx_strand_id
1 'polypeptide(L)' 'MKDYGIWLKSGGYIEGTMDDKEAERLQKCLHGECGNELEEFTDTEGKLFCRRSHIVAIAIKEPFIKEEMGFKKVNR' A
#
# COMPACT_ATOMS: atom_id res chain seq x y z
N MET A 1 -3.49 7.94 -6.87
CA MET A 1 -2.80 7.44 -5.64
C MET A 1 -3.72 6.43 -5.02
N LYS A 2 -3.19 5.39 -4.36
CA LYS A 2 -3.98 4.33 -3.69
C LYS A 2 -3.36 3.97 -2.37
N ASP A 3 -4.22 3.65 -1.42
CA ASP A 3 -3.80 3.08 -0.14
C ASP A 3 -3.62 1.57 -0.32
N TYR A 4 -2.59 1.02 0.32
CA TYR A 4 -2.29 -0.40 0.30
C TYR A 4 -2.14 -0.95 1.71
N GLY A 5 -2.47 -2.23 1.87
CA GLY A 5 -2.27 -3.00 3.09
C GLY A 5 -1.76 -4.39 2.77
N ILE A 6 -0.70 -4.83 3.43
CA ILE A 6 -0.04 -6.13 3.22
C ILE A 6 -0.08 -6.91 4.52
N TRP A 7 -0.69 -8.09 4.50
CA TRP A 7 -0.63 -9.04 5.60
C TRP A 7 0.53 -10.01 5.36
N LEU A 8 1.40 -10.13 6.36
CA LEU A 8 2.57 -11.00 6.32
C LEU A 8 2.29 -12.34 7.00
N LYS A 9 2.99 -13.38 6.57
CA LYS A 9 2.93 -14.72 7.19
C LYS A 9 3.43 -14.73 8.64
N SER A 10 4.24 -13.74 9.02
CA SER A 10 4.66 -13.52 10.40
C SER A 10 3.53 -13.03 11.32
N GLY A 11 2.36 -12.69 10.76
CA GLY A 11 1.26 -12.04 11.47
C GLY A 11 1.36 -10.52 11.50
N GLY A 12 2.42 -9.94 10.92
CA GLY A 12 2.57 -8.48 10.78
C GLY A 12 1.66 -7.90 9.69
N TYR A 13 1.45 -6.59 9.79
CA TYR A 13 0.69 -5.80 8.82
C TYR A 13 1.49 -4.55 8.44
N ILE A 14 1.58 -4.26 7.14
CA ILE A 14 2.23 -3.08 6.58
C ILE A 14 1.18 -2.31 5.80
N GLU A 15 1.11 -1.00 5.99
CA GLU A 15 0.24 -0.12 5.22
C GLU A 15 0.99 1.11 4.75
N GLY A 16 0.45 1.74 3.71
CA GLY A 16 0.97 3.00 3.18
C GLY A 16 0.15 3.47 2.00
N THR A 17 0.65 4.52 1.34
CA THR A 17 0.01 5.10 0.15
C THR A 17 1.03 5.14 -0.97
N MET A 18 0.69 4.62 -2.15
CA MET A 18 1.56 4.64 -3.33
C MET A 18 0.82 5.18 -4.55
N ASP A 19 1.54 5.43 -5.64
CA ASP A 19 0.91 5.84 -6.89
C ASP A 19 0.14 4.67 -7.55
N ASP A 20 -0.68 4.98 -8.54
CA ASP A 20 -1.55 3.97 -9.17
C ASP A 20 -0.75 2.90 -9.91
N LYS A 21 0.42 3.25 -10.46
CA LYS A 21 1.29 2.32 -11.19
C LYS A 21 1.96 1.35 -10.23
N GLU A 22 2.47 1.83 -9.11
CA GLU A 22 3.07 1.02 -8.05
C GLU A 22 2.03 0.09 -7.42
N ALA A 23 0.81 0.59 -7.17
CA ALA A 23 -0.28 -0.22 -6.65
C ALA A 23 -0.64 -1.38 -7.60
N GLU A 24 -0.74 -1.11 -8.91
CA GLU A 24 -0.98 -2.15 -9.91
C GLU A 24 0.16 -3.18 -9.98
N ARG A 25 1.43 -2.74 -9.85
CA ARG A 25 2.58 -3.65 -9.76
C ARG A 25 2.49 -4.52 -8.50
N LEU A 26 2.16 -3.93 -7.36
CA LEU A 26 2.02 -4.65 -6.09
C LEU A 26 0.90 -5.70 -6.17
N GLN A 27 -0.20 -5.40 -6.88
CA GLN A 27 -1.28 -6.35 -7.12
C GLN A 27 -0.79 -7.56 -7.93
N LYS A 28 -0.03 -7.33 -9.01
CA LYS A 28 0.52 -8.40 -9.87
C LYS A 28 1.54 -9.28 -9.15
N CYS A 29 2.28 -8.73 -8.20
CA CYS A 29 3.20 -9.48 -7.33
C CYS A 29 2.51 -10.64 -6.61
N LEU A 30 1.25 -10.49 -6.18
CA LEU A 30 0.46 -11.56 -5.54
C LEU A 30 -0.06 -12.61 -6.53
N HIS A 31 -0.27 -12.26 -7.79
CA HIS A 31 -0.78 -13.19 -8.81
C HIS A 31 0.30 -14.09 -9.43
N GLY A 32 1.58 -13.78 -9.22
CA GLY A 32 2.70 -14.66 -9.59
C GLY A 32 3.29 -14.33 -10.95
N GLU A 33 2.95 -13.15 -11.46
CA GLU A 33 3.52 -12.59 -12.67
C GLU A 33 4.91 -11.98 -12.44
N CYS A 34 5.31 -11.83 -11.17
CA CYS A 34 6.67 -11.48 -10.77
C CYS A 34 7.40 -12.68 -10.14
N GLY A 35 8.69 -12.82 -10.46
CA GLY A 35 9.53 -13.94 -10.01
C GLY A 35 9.66 -14.06 -8.48
N ASN A 36 10.23 -15.16 -8.01
CA ASN A 36 10.49 -15.44 -6.58
C ASN A 36 11.48 -14.48 -5.88
N GLU A 37 11.78 -13.34 -6.48
CA GLU A 37 12.81 -12.40 -6.05
C GLU A 37 12.26 -11.31 -5.12
N LEU A 38 13.16 -10.62 -4.44
CA LEU A 38 12.83 -9.45 -3.63
C LEU A 38 12.42 -8.32 -4.58
N GLU A 39 11.19 -7.84 -4.46
CA GLU A 39 10.70 -6.72 -5.25
C GLU A 39 10.78 -5.40 -4.48
N GLU A 40 11.08 -4.33 -5.21
CA GLU A 40 11.10 -2.95 -4.71
C GLU A 40 9.88 -2.20 -5.23
N PHE A 41 9.17 -1.57 -4.29
CA PHE A 41 8.06 -0.65 -4.52
C PHE A 41 8.38 0.70 -3.90
N THR A 42 7.81 1.76 -4.46
CA THR A 42 7.94 3.12 -3.90
C THR A 42 6.59 3.61 -3.41
N ASP A 43 6.54 4.06 -2.16
CA ASP A 43 5.37 4.69 -1.56
C ASP A 43 5.68 6.14 -1.14
N THR A 44 4.73 6.83 -0.54
CA THR A 44 4.89 8.23 -0.12
C THR A 44 5.88 8.43 1.02
N GLU A 45 6.21 7.38 1.78
CA GLU A 45 7.13 7.45 2.93
C GLU A 45 8.54 6.96 2.57
N GLY A 46 8.68 6.17 1.50
CA GLY A 46 9.97 5.72 1.00
C GLY A 46 9.89 4.49 0.10
N LYS A 47 10.79 3.54 0.35
CA LYS A 47 10.91 2.30 -0.41
C LYS A 47 10.42 1.12 0.40
N LEU A 48 9.52 0.35 -0.19
CA LEU A 48 9.01 -0.91 0.34
C LEU A 48 9.71 -2.08 -0.38
N PHE A 49 10.35 -2.95 0.39
CA PHE A 49 10.97 -4.17 -0.12
C PHE A 49 10.15 -5.38 0.30
N CYS A 50 9.62 -6.13 -0.67
CA CYS A 50 8.67 -7.20 -0.42
C CYS A 50 9.11 -8.50 -1.09
N ARG A 51 9.03 -9.61 -0.35
CA ARG A 51 9.15 -10.96 -0.91
C ARG A 51 7.77 -11.61 -0.90
N ARG A 52 7.28 -11.99 -2.08
CA ARG A 52 5.99 -12.72 -2.24
C ARG A 52 5.85 -13.89 -1.27
N SER A 53 6.93 -14.65 -1.04
CA SER A 53 6.91 -15.81 -0.14
C SER A 53 6.50 -15.48 1.30
N HIS A 54 6.62 -14.21 1.73
CA HIS A 54 6.28 -13.73 3.06
C HIS A 54 4.90 -13.05 3.12
N ILE A 55 4.23 -12.86 1.98
CA ILE A 55 2.92 -12.20 1.90
C ILE A 55 1.81 -13.25 1.97
N VAL A 56 0.75 -12.94 2.73
CA VAL A 56 -0.50 -13.72 2.82
C VAL A 56 -1.57 -13.11 1.93
N ALA A 57 -1.76 -11.79 2.04
CA ALA A 57 -2.78 -11.06 1.34
C ALA A 57 -2.36 -9.60 1.12
N ILE A 58 -2.91 -8.99 0.08
CA ILE A 58 -2.74 -7.57 -0.23
C ILE A 58 -4.13 -6.98 -0.45
N ALA A 59 -4.40 -5.82 0.16
CA ALA A 59 -5.53 -4.98 -0.14
C ALA A 59 -5.04 -3.69 -0.79
N ILE A 60 -5.72 -3.26 -1.85
CA ILE A 60 -5.49 -1.97 -2.51
C ILE A 60 -6.83 -1.28 -2.59
N LYS A 61 -6.89 -0.02 -2.15
CA LYS A 61 -8.11 0.77 -2.12
C LYS A 61 -7.84 2.14 -2.72
N GLU A 62 -8.89 2.73 -3.29
CA GLU A 62 -8.94 4.18 -3.51
C GLU A 62 -8.60 4.87 -2.17
N PRO A 63 -7.76 5.91 -2.20
CA PRO A 63 -7.32 6.56 -0.98
C PRO A 63 -8.57 7.13 -0.33
N PHE A 64 -8.85 6.69 0.89
CA PHE A 64 -9.93 7.31 1.64
C PHE A 64 -9.45 8.72 1.94
N ILE A 65 -10.00 9.70 1.21
CA ILE A 65 -10.01 11.07 1.70
C ILE A 65 -10.80 10.97 3.01
N LYS A 66 -10.09 10.82 4.14
CA LYS A 66 -10.62 11.21 5.43
C LYS A 66 -10.91 12.69 5.26
N GLU A 67 -12.14 13.02 4.88
CA GLU A 67 -12.64 14.37 5.10
C GLU A 67 -12.47 14.59 6.60
N GLU A 68 -11.46 15.39 6.97
CA GLU A 68 -11.41 15.94 8.30
C GLU A 68 -12.68 16.78 8.46
N MET A 69 -13.70 16.21 9.10
CA MET A 69 -14.81 16.98 9.63
C MET A 69 -14.25 17.87 10.75
N GLY A 70 -13.70 19.01 10.37
CA GLY A 70 -13.17 20.04 11.26
C GLY A 70 -14.04 21.30 11.23
N PHE A 71 -14.33 21.85 12.41
CA PHE A 71 -14.96 23.17 12.51
C PHE A 71 -13.96 24.27 12.15
N LYS A 72 -14.16 24.94 11.00
CA LYS A 72 -13.43 26.17 10.67
C LYS A 72 -14.01 27.34 11.46
N LYS A 73 -13.40 27.71 12.58
CA LYS A 73 -13.75 28.92 13.33
C LYS A 73 -13.35 30.15 12.51
N VAL A 74 -14.34 30.84 11.93
CA VAL A 74 -14.12 32.10 11.23
C VAL A 74 -14.06 33.21 12.28
N ASN A 75 -12.87 33.76 12.53
CA ASN A 75 -12.74 34.97 13.33
C ASN A 75 -13.18 36.17 12.49
N ARG A 76 -14.05 37.01 13.07
CA ARG A 76 -14.57 38.25 12.48
C ARG A 76 -13.89 39.45 13.11
#